data_AF-A0A813IJ83-F1
#
_entry.id   AF-A0A813IJ83-F1
#
_cell.length_a   1.000
_cell.length_b   1.000
_cell.length_c   1.000
_cell.angle_alpha   90.00
_cell.angle_beta   90.00
_cell.angle_gamma   90.00
#
_symmetry.space_group_name_H-M   'P 1'
#
loop_
_entity.id
_entity.type
_entity.pdbx_description
1 polymer ?
#
loop_
_entity_poly.entity_id
_entity_poly.type
_entity_poly.pdbx_seq_one_letter_code
_entity_poly.pdbx_strand_id
1 'polypeptide(L)'
;MGIVLDPNIRDNVLLPIFIVVLMTSMIRASVMTLFKTDPKIDMKEVKTNSMLGRCRMLRASANYISEKSFKVRKAYFVKKDLGALVKSPPKAKDPMEALQAGPDPM
;
A
#
# COMPACT_ATOMS: atom_id res chain seq x y z
N MET A 1 21.99 -18.71 42.67
CA MET A 1 21.28 -18.01 43.75
C MET A 1 20.34 -17.01 43.09
N GLY A 2 19.09 -17.41 42.85
CA GLY A 2 18.12 -16.62 42.09
C GLY A 2 17.54 -15.51 42.95
N ILE A 3 17.40 -14.32 42.38
CA ILE A 3 16.66 -13.22 43.01
C ILE A 3 15.21 -13.66 43.18
N VAL A 4 14.77 -13.83 44.43
CA VAL A 4 13.38 -14.10 44.77
C VAL A 4 12.65 -12.76 44.77
N LEU A 5 11.96 -12.44 43.67
CA LEU A 5 11.09 -11.27 43.60
C LEU A 5 9.85 -11.51 44.45
N ASP A 6 9.53 -10.57 45.34
CA ASP A 6 8.31 -10.58 46.16
C ASP A 6 7.07 -10.72 45.26
N PRO A 7 6.25 -11.78 45.44
CA PRO A 7 5.03 -12.00 44.66
C PRO A 7 4.10 -10.78 44.68
N ASN A 8 4.03 -10.05 45.80
CA ASN A 8 3.14 -8.90 45.94
C ASN A 8 3.53 -7.73 45.03
N ILE A 9 4.83 -7.54 44.76
CA ILE A 9 5.30 -6.48 43.85
C ILE A 9 5.00 -6.87 42.40
N ARG A 10 5.13 -8.15 42.06
CA ARG A 10 4.81 -8.64 40.72
C ARG A 10 3.33 -8.41 40.39
N ASP A 11 2.43 -8.79 41.27
CA ASP A 11 1.00 -8.78 40.94
C ASP A 11 0.42 -7.36 41.02
N ASN A 12 0.89 -6.54 41.96
CA ASN A 12 0.38 -5.17 42.14
C ASN A 12 1.06 -4.12 41.26
N VAL A 13 2.19 -4.43 40.61
CA VAL A 13 2.96 -3.43 39.83
C VAL A 13 3.20 -3.90 38.40
N LEU A 14 3.67 -5.14 38.18
CA LEU A 14 3.99 -5.63 36.84
C LEU A 14 2.72 -5.82 36.01
N LEU A 15 1.70 -6.44 36.59
CA LEU A 15 0.43 -6.71 35.93
C LEU A 15 -0.31 -5.41 35.51
N PRO A 16 -0.45 -4.38 36.37
CA PRO A 16 -1.06 -3.12 35.94
C PRO A 16 -0.21 -2.35 34.92
N ILE A 17 1.12 -2.35 35.03
CA ILE A 17 1.98 -1.72 34.00
C ILE A 17 1.77 -2.40 32.65
N PHE A 18 1.72 -3.73 32.62
CA PHE A 18 1.46 -4.49 31.40
C PHE A 18 0.10 -4.12 30.77
N ILE A 19 -0.96 -4.04 31.59
CA ILE A 19 -2.30 -3.63 31.14
C ILE A 19 -2.28 -2.22 30.56
N VAL A 20 -1.61 -1.27 31.22
CA VAL A 20 -1.53 0.13 30.76
C VAL A 20 -0.80 0.21 29.42
N VAL A 21 0.32 -0.49 29.24
CA VAL A 21 1.08 -0.50 27.99
C VAL A 21 0.27 -1.14 26.85
N LEU A 22 -0.43 -2.25 27.14
CA LEU A 22 -1.30 -2.90 26.16
C LEU A 22 -2.43 -1.98 25.72
N MET A 23 -3.12 -1.34 26.67
CA MET A 23 -4.20 -0.39 26.37
C MET A 23 -3.69 0.84 25.60
N THR A 24 -2.56 1.43 26.00
CA THR A 24 -2.00 2.58 25.27
C THR A 24 -1.53 2.20 23.87
N SER A 25 -1.01 0.98 23.66
CA SER A 25 -0.66 0.48 22.32
C SER A 25 -1.90 0.36 21.42
N MET A 26 -3.00 -0.20 21.95
CA MET A 26 -4.26 -0.29 21.21
C MET A 26 -4.86 1.07 20.90
N ILE A 27 -4.86 1.99 21.87
CA ILE A 27 -5.34 3.36 21.68
C ILE A 27 -4.49 4.06 20.62
N ARG A 28 -3.16 3.94 20.68
CA ARG A 28 -2.25 4.53 19.69
C ARG A 28 -2.56 4.02 18.28
N ALA A 29 -2.75 2.71 18.10
CA ALA A 29 -3.06 2.15 16.78
C ALA A 29 -4.40 2.68 16.21
N SER A 30 -5.44 2.75 17.05
CA SER A 30 -6.74 3.29 16.67
C SER A 30 -6.67 4.78 16.35
N VAL A 31 -5.95 5.55 17.18
CA VAL A 31 -5.73 6.98 16.99
C VAL A 31 -4.92 7.25 15.72
N MET A 32 -3.83 6.51 15.49
CA MET A 32 -3.04 6.62 14.25
C MET A 32 -3.90 6.33 13.03
N THR A 33 -4.75 5.30 13.08
CA THR A 33 -5.68 4.98 11.98
C THR A 33 -6.69 6.11 11.76
N LEU A 34 -7.18 6.76 12.82
CA LEU A 34 -8.10 7.88 12.72
C LEU A 34 -7.42 9.16 12.16
N PHE A 35 -6.14 9.37 12.49
CA PHE A 35 -5.34 10.49 11.97
C PHE A 35 -4.72 10.22 10.58
N LYS A 36 -4.89 9.01 10.02
CA LYS A 36 -4.53 8.74 8.62
C LYS A 36 -5.40 9.64 7.74
N THR A 37 -4.82 10.74 7.29
CA THR A 37 -5.43 11.61 6.30
C THR A 37 -5.24 10.97 4.94
N ASP A 38 -6.31 10.79 4.18
CA ASP A 38 -6.20 10.33 2.80
C ASP A 38 -5.39 11.37 2.01
N PRO A 39 -4.20 11.02 1.47
CA PRO A 39 -3.40 11.95 0.70
C PRO A 39 -4.23 12.42 -0.50
N LYS A 40 -4.06 13.69 -0.90
CA LYS A 40 -4.81 14.25 -2.03
C LYS A 40 -4.53 13.43 -3.29
N ILE A 41 -5.49 12.57 -3.63
CA ILE A 41 -5.37 11.63 -4.74
C ILE A 41 -5.51 12.41 -6.06
N ASP A 42 -4.47 12.41 -6.89
CA ASP A 42 -4.61 12.84 -8.28
C ASP A 42 -5.35 11.74 -9.06
N MET A 43 -6.60 12.03 -9.44
CA MET A 43 -7.44 11.14 -10.24
C MET A 43 -6.77 10.72 -11.55
N LYS A 44 -5.90 11.55 -12.12
CA LYS A 44 -5.16 11.23 -13.35
C LYS A 44 -4.08 10.18 -13.10
N GLU A 45 -3.41 10.22 -11.96
CA GLU A 45 -2.42 9.23 -11.56
C GLU A 45 -3.08 7.88 -11.24
N VAL A 46 -4.19 7.89 -10.48
CA VAL A 46 -4.93 6.65 -10.18
C VAL A 46 -5.45 5.98 -11.44
N LYS A 47 -5.97 6.77 -12.39
CA LYS A 47 -6.41 6.24 -13.69
C LYS A 47 -5.27 5.59 -14.45
N THR A 48 -4.10 6.22 -14.45
CA THR A 48 -2.88 5.69 -15.08
C THR A 48 -2.40 4.40 -14.40
N ASN A 49 -2.36 4.37 -13.07
CA ASN A 49 -1.95 3.19 -12.30
C ASN A 49 -2.90 2.00 -12.50
N SER A 50 -4.21 2.25 -12.47
CA SER A 50 -5.23 1.23 -12.74
C SER A 50 -5.11 0.67 -14.15
N MET A 51 -4.81 1.55 -15.11
CA MET A 51 -4.56 1.17 -16.50
C MET A 51 -3.31 0.29 -16.65
N LEU A 52 -2.19 0.67 -16.01
CA LEU A 52 -0.97 -0.15 -15.98
C LEU A 52 -1.21 -1.51 -15.33
N GLY A 53 -1.96 -1.56 -14.23
CA GLY A 53 -2.38 -2.81 -13.57
C GLY A 53 -3.15 -3.72 -14.52
N ARG A 54 -4.09 -3.15 -15.28
CA ARG A 54 -4.84 -3.89 -16.32
C ARG A 54 -3.92 -4.41 -17.43
N CYS A 55 -2.92 -3.64 -17.86
CA CYS A 55 -1.93 -4.11 -18.82
C CYS A 55 -1.08 -5.26 -18.26
N ARG A 56 -0.67 -5.18 -16.98
CA ARG A 56 0.07 -6.26 -16.29
C ARG A 56 -0.77 -7.54 -16.23
N MET A 57 -2.04 -7.43 -15.84
CA MET A 57 -2.96 -8.58 -15.83
C MET A 57 -3.17 -9.16 -17.23
N LEU A 58 -3.33 -8.33 -18.26
CA LEU A 58 -3.47 -8.80 -19.64
C LEU A 58 -2.24 -9.61 -20.09
N ARG A 59 -1.03 -9.19 -19.70
CA ARG A 59 0.22 -9.93 -20.00
C ARG A 59 0.29 -11.23 -19.22
N ALA A 60 -0.05 -11.21 -17.93
CA ALA A 60 -0.04 -12.41 -17.09
C ALA A 60 -1.08 -13.44 -17.53
N SER A 61 -2.25 -12.99 -17.99
CA SER A 61 -3.35 -13.84 -18.44
C SER A 61 -3.26 -14.21 -19.93
N ALA A 62 -2.15 -13.95 -20.61
CA ALA A 62 -2.03 -14.16 -22.06
C ALA A 62 -2.32 -15.62 -22.49
N ASN A 63 -2.02 -16.59 -21.63
CA ASN A 63 -2.22 -18.03 -21.90
C ASN A 63 -3.66 -18.53 -21.62
N TYR A 64 -4.50 -17.72 -20.96
CA TYR A 64 -5.86 -18.11 -20.56
C TYR A 64 -6.94 -17.52 -21.46
N ILE A 65 -6.58 -16.62 -22.38
CA ILE A 65 -7.50 -15.91 -23.26
C ILE A 65 -7.23 -16.35 -24.70
N SER A 66 -8.28 -16.51 -25.51
CA SER A 66 -8.11 -16.74 -26.95
C SER A 66 -7.21 -15.70 -27.60
N GLU A 67 -6.32 -16.14 -28.49
CA GLU A 67 -5.34 -15.26 -29.16
C GLU A 67 -5.96 -14.04 -29.82
N LYS A 68 -7.13 -14.19 -30.45
CA LYS A 68 -7.84 -13.10 -31.12
C LYS A 68 -8.20 -12.01 -30.12
N SER A 69 -8.75 -12.40 -28.98
CA SER A 69 -9.13 -11.50 -27.89
C SER A 69 -7.92 -10.81 -27.25
N PHE A 70 -6.79 -11.51 -27.13
CA PHE A 70 -5.55 -10.91 -26.66
C PHE A 70 -4.99 -9.86 -27.65
N LYS A 71 -4.96 -10.18 -28.95
CA LYS A 71 -4.48 -9.29 -30.02
C LYS A 71 -5.32 -8.00 -30.10
N VAL A 72 -6.65 -8.09 -29.99
CA VAL A 72 -7.54 -6.91 -29.97
C VAL A 72 -7.28 -6.02 -28.75
N ARG A 73 -7.17 -6.61 -27.55
CA ARG A 73 -6.89 -5.86 -26.31
C ARG A 73 -5.50 -5.23 -26.33
N LYS A 74 -4.48 -5.93 -26.87
CA LYS A 74 -3.14 -5.38 -27.08
C LYS A 74 -3.17 -4.19 -28.04
N ALA A 75 -3.93 -4.29 -29.14
CA ALA A 75 -4.08 -3.21 -30.10
C ALA A 75 -4.70 -1.95 -29.46
N TYR A 76 -5.71 -2.10 -28.60
CA TYR A 76 -6.31 -0.97 -27.88
C TYR A 76 -5.29 -0.18 -27.03
N PHE A 77 -4.32 -0.86 -26.42
CA PHE A 77 -3.32 -0.21 -25.57
C PHE A 77 -2.14 0.39 -26.36
N VAL A 78 -1.72 -0.24 -27.46
CA VAL A 78 -0.45 0.05 -28.15
C VAL A 78 -0.62 0.79 -29.48
N LYS A 79 -1.84 0.93 -30.02
CA LYS A 79 -2.06 1.59 -31.32
C LYS A 79 -1.45 3.00 -31.35
N LYS A 80 -0.67 3.32 -32.38
CA LYS A 80 0.16 4.53 -32.44
C LYS A 80 -0.63 5.84 -32.29
N ASP A 81 -1.83 5.93 -32.87
CA ASP A 81 -2.61 7.18 -32.89
C ASP A 81 -3.66 7.30 -31.76
N LEU A 82 -4.08 6.17 -31.20
CA LEU A 82 -5.24 6.07 -30.28
C LEU A 82 -4.96 5.26 -29.02
N GLY A 83 -3.77 4.68 -28.90
CA GLY A 83 -3.38 3.82 -27.80
C GLY A 83 -3.49 4.58 -26.50
N ALA A 84 -4.24 4.03 -25.56
CA ALA A 84 -4.46 4.68 -24.28
C ALA A 84 -3.14 4.93 -23.52
N LEU A 85 -2.07 4.15 -23.79
CA LEU A 85 -0.74 4.34 -23.20
C LEU A 85 0.06 5.47 -23.89
N VAL A 86 -0.28 5.80 -25.14
CA VAL A 86 0.35 6.88 -25.90
C VAL A 86 -0.25 8.24 -25.51
N LYS A 87 -1.57 8.28 -25.27
CA LYS A 87 -2.29 9.49 -24.85
C LYS A 87 -2.05 9.90 -23.39
N SER A 88 -1.65 8.97 -22.55
CA SER A 88 -1.45 9.19 -21.12
C SER A 88 -0.16 8.49 -20.69
N PRO A 89 1.01 9.02 -21.08
CA PRO A 89 2.27 8.42 -20.68
C PRO A 89 2.33 8.39 -19.15
N PRO A 90 2.68 7.24 -18.55
CA PRO A 90 2.89 7.19 -17.12
C PRO A 90 4.02 8.15 -16.78
N LYS A 91 3.71 9.15 -15.96
CA LYS A 91 4.75 9.97 -15.33
C LYS A 91 5.59 8.99 -14.52
N ALA A 92 6.87 8.87 -14.86
CA ALA A 92 7.80 8.21 -13.97
C ALA A 92 7.79 9.04 -12.68
N LYS A 93 7.40 8.44 -11.56
CA LYS A 93 7.68 9.05 -10.26
C LYS A 93 9.20 9.17 -10.19
N ASP A 94 9.71 10.39 -10.17
CA ASP A 94 11.14 10.62 -10.07
C ASP A 94 11.64 9.94 -8.79
N PRO A 95 12.74 9.15 -8.85
CA PRO A 95 13.25 8.42 -7.69
C PRO A 95 13.63 9.34 -6.51
N MET A 96 13.70 10.65 -6.73
CA MET A 96 13.93 11.66 -5.71
C MET A 96 12.68 12.01 -4.89
N GLU A 97 11.47 11.92 -5.44
CA GLU A 97 10.21 12.10 -4.67
C GLU A 97 9.91 10.90 -3.77
N ALA A 98 10.30 9.68 -4.20
CA ALA A 98 10.16 8.47 -3.40
C ALA A 98 11.12 8.39 -2.19
N LEU A 99 12.19 9.21 -2.18
CA LEU A 99 13.13 9.32 -1.07
C LEU A 99 12.83 10.50 -0.12
N GLN A 100 12.11 11.52 -0.60
CA GLN A 100 11.67 12.66 0.20
C GLN A 100 10.34 12.42 0.92
N ALA A 101 9.50 11.51 0.43
CA ALA A 101 8.49 10.85 1.24
C ALA A 101 9.23 9.93 2.23
N GLY A 102 9.55 10.47 3.41
CA GLY A 102 10.09 9.70 4.53
C GLY A 102 9.23 8.46 4.82
N PRO A 103 9.76 7.48 5.57
CA PRO A 103 9.19 6.14 5.66
C PRO A 103 7.71 6.21 5.99
N ASP A 104 6.87 5.83 5.01
CA ASP A 104 5.43 5.73 5.20
C ASP A 104 5.17 4.86 6.44
N PRO A 105 4.56 5.41 7.51
CA PRO A 105 4.23 4.61 8.67
C PRO A 105 3.06 3.71 8.26
N MET A 106 3.35 2.42 8.05
CA MET A 106 2.35 1.34 7.93
C MET A 106 1.28 1.47 9.02
#